data_AF-A0A371HH50-F1
#
_entry.id   AF-A0A371HH50-F1
#
_cell.length_a   1.000
_cell.length_b   1.000
_cell.length_c   1.000
_cell.angle_alpha   90.00
_cell.angle_beta   90.00
_cell.angle_gamma   90.00
#
_symmetry.space_group_name_H-M   'P 1'
#
loop_
_entity.id
_entity.type
_entity.pdbx_description
1 polymer ?
#
loop_
_entity_poly.entity_id
_entity_poly.type
_entity_poly.pdbx_seq_one_letter_code
_entity_poly.pdbx_strand_id
1 'polypeptide(L)' 'GIKHEKTPPKTPQLNGLAERMNKTLIERVRCMLSEARLPKHFWGEALYTIVYVINLSPSVALNTEVPDKI' A
#
# COMPACT_ATOMS: atom_id res chain seq x y z
N GLY A 1 15.93 18.60 10.06
CA GLY A 1 15.38 18.81 8.69
C GLY A 1 15.37 17.48 7.95
N ILE A 2 14.56 17.34 6.89
CA ILE A 2 14.47 16.11 6.07
C ILE A 2 15.45 16.20 4.90
N LYS A 3 16.24 15.14 4.66
CA LYS A 3 17.11 15.04 3.49
C LYS A 3 16.33 14.46 2.31
N HIS A 4 16.28 15.18 1.19
CA HIS A 4 15.63 14.72 -0.03
C HIS A 4 16.64 14.04 -0.96
N GLU A 5 16.46 12.74 -1.19
CA GLU A 5 17.27 11.95 -2.12
C GLU A 5 16.41 11.55 -3.32
N LYS A 6 16.97 11.60 -4.53
CA LYS A 6 16.28 11.29 -5.78
C LYS A 6 16.93 10.08 -6.45
N THR A 7 16.13 9.25 -7.10
CA THR A 7 16.63 8.19 -7.97
C THR A 7 17.13 8.78 -9.30
N PRO A 8 18.20 8.22 -9.90
CA PRO A 8 18.64 8.60 -11.24
C PRO A 8 17.52 8.49 -12.29
N PRO A 9 17.52 9.35 -13.34
CA PRO A 9 16.57 9.23 -14.43
C PRO A 9 16.56 7.83 -15.04
N LYS A 10 15.36 7.35 -15.44
CA LYS A 10 15.16 6.04 -16.09
C LYS A 10 15.56 4.82 -15.25
N THR A 11 15.57 4.93 -13.91
CA THR A 11 15.82 3.81 -12.99
C THR A 11 14.63 3.51 -12.05
N PRO A 12 13.43 3.23 -12.59
CA PRO A 12 12.23 2.97 -11.77
C PRO A 12 12.41 1.79 -10.80
N GLN A 13 13.28 0.83 -11.14
CA GLN A 13 13.58 -0.34 -10.31
C GLN A 13 14.13 0.05 -8.92
N LEU A 14 14.80 1.20 -8.81
CA LEU A 14 15.31 1.71 -7.54
C LEU A 14 14.19 2.20 -6.60
N ASN A 15 12.99 2.47 -7.13
CA ASN A 15 11.79 2.77 -6.36
C ASN A 15 10.82 1.56 -6.28
N GLY A 16 11.30 0.38 -6.64
CA GLY A 16 10.45 -0.79 -6.87
C GLY A 16 9.63 -1.22 -5.66
N LEU A 17 10.10 -0.96 -4.43
CA LEU A 17 9.31 -1.27 -3.22
C LEU A 17 8.05 -0.41 -3.14
N ALA A 18 8.19 0.90 -3.31
CA ALA A 18 7.06 1.82 -3.30
C ALA A 18 6.11 1.55 -4.47
N GLU A 19 6.66 1.29 -5.67
CA GLU A 19 5.85 0.97 -6.86
C GLU A 19 5.03 -0.31 -6.67
N ARG A 20 5.63 -1.38 -6.11
CA ARG A 20 4.90 -2.62 -5.80
C ARG A 20 3.78 -2.38 -4.79
N MET A 21 4.06 -1.67 -3.70
CA MET A 21 3.04 -1.38 -2.69
C MET A 21 1.90 -0.54 -3.27
N ASN A 22 2.20 0.49 -4.07
CA ASN A 22 1.18 1.31 -4.74
C ASN A 22 0.28 0.47 -5.64
N LYS A 23 0.86 -0.48 -6.40
CA LYS A 23 0.08 -1.42 -7.22
C LYS A 23 -0.83 -2.29 -6.35
N THR A 24 -0.30 -2.89 -5.27
CA THR A 24 -1.08 -3.72 -4.34
C THR A 24 -2.24 -2.95 -3.70
N LEU A 25 -2.03 -1.71 -3.28
CA LEU A 25 -3.08 -0.87 -2.70
C LEU A 25 -4.22 -0.65 -3.69
N ILE A 26 -3.91 -0.27 -4.92
CA ILE A 26 -4.94 -0.02 -5.96
C ILE A 26 -5.70 -1.30 -6.34
N GLU A 27 -5.00 -2.44 -6.44
CA GLU A 27 -5.64 -3.73 -6.71
C GLU A 27 -6.60 -4.12 -5.57
N ARG A 28 -6.19 -3.96 -4.31
CA ARG A 28 -7.04 -4.21 -3.15
C ARG A 28 -8.24 -3.26 -3.10
N VAL A 29 -8.06 -1.97 -3.41
CA VAL A 29 -9.17 -0.99 -3.45
C VAL A 29 -10.22 -1.42 -4.46
N ARG A 30 -9.79 -1.81 -5.67
CA ARG A 30 -10.70 -2.30 -6.71
C ARG A 30 -11.43 -3.57 -6.29
N CYS A 31 -10.70 -4.52 -5.68
CA CYS A 31 -11.28 -5.76 -5.17
C CYS A 31 -12.33 -5.47 -4.09
N MET A 32 -11.99 -4.70 -3.06
CA MET A 32 -12.88 -4.36 -1.96
C MET A 32 -14.16 -3.66 -2.42
N LEU A 33 -14.05 -2.67 -3.31
CA LEU A 33 -15.22 -1.97 -3.87
C LEU A 33 -16.10 -2.90 -4.71
N SER A 34 -15.48 -3.80 -5.49
CA SER A 34 -16.20 -4.78 -6.31
C SER A 34 -16.99 -5.76 -5.43
N GLU A 35 -16.33 -6.35 -4.43
CA GLU A 35 -16.95 -7.30 -3.50
C GLU A 35 -18.07 -6.65 -2.68
N ALA A 36 -17.86 -5.43 -2.20
CA ALA A 36 -18.86 -4.68 -1.43
C ALA A 36 -19.96 -4.06 -2.30
N ARG A 37 -19.86 -4.15 -3.64
CA ARG A 37 -20.75 -3.49 -4.62
C ARG A 37 -20.87 -1.99 -4.39
N LEU A 38 -19.78 -1.34 -4.00
CA LEU A 38 -19.75 0.08 -3.71
C LEU A 38 -19.32 0.90 -4.95
N PRO A 39 -19.90 2.11 -5.14
CA PRO A 39 -19.43 3.04 -6.15
C PRO A 39 -17.96 3.47 -5.98
N LYS A 40 -17.33 3.87 -7.09
CA LYS A 40 -15.93 4.34 -7.11
C LYS A 40 -15.65 5.58 -6.26
N HIS A 41 -16.66 6.37 -5.89
CA HIS A 41 -16.44 7.54 -5.04
C HIS A 41 -15.99 7.17 -3.62
N PHE A 42 -16.24 5.93 -3.17
CA PHE A 42 -15.76 5.39 -1.89
C PHE A 42 -14.29 4.91 -1.90
N TRP A 43 -13.51 5.25 -2.94
CA TRP A 43 -12.13 4.78 -3.07
C TRP A 43 -11.24 5.22 -1.91
N GLY A 44 -11.49 6.39 -1.32
CA GLY A 44 -10.71 6.90 -0.19
C GLY A 44 -10.92 6.08 1.09
N GLU A 45 -12.18 5.75 1.40
CA GLU A 45 -12.58 4.92 2.53
C GLU A 45 -12.09 3.48 2.34
N ALA A 46 -12.20 2.94 1.12
CA ALA A 46 -11.65 1.64 0.79
C ALA A 46 -10.13 1.62 0.99
N LEU A 47 -9.42 2.63 0.50
CA LEU A 47 -7.97 2.75 0.67
C LEU A 47 -7.58 2.85 2.15
N TYR A 48 -8.27 3.68 2.93
CA TYR A 48 -8.04 3.83 4.36
C TYR A 48 -8.20 2.48 5.09
N THR A 49 -9.28 1.77 4.79
CA THR A 49 -9.56 0.45 5.37
C THR A 49 -8.46 -0.57 5.01
N ILE A 50 -8.01 -0.58 3.76
CA ILE A 50 -6.96 -1.50 3.30
C ILE A 50 -5.63 -1.20 3.97
N VAL A 51 -5.24 0.07 4.10
CA VAL A 51 -4.00 0.47 4.77
C VAL A 51 -4.03 0.06 6.24
N TYR A 52 -5.15 0.31 6.92
CA TYR A 52 -5.35 -0.11 8.31
C TYR A 52 -5.18 -1.63 8.47
N VAL A 53 -5.82 -2.42 7.60
CA VAL A 53 -5.68 -3.88 7.61
C VAL A 53 -4.24 -4.30 7.34
N ILE A 54 -3.54 -3.69 6.38
CA ILE A 54 -2.15 -4.04 6.06
C ILE A 54 -1.23 -3.79 7.26
N ASN A 55 -1.38 -2.64 7.93
CA ASN A 55 -0.53 -2.28 9.06
C ASN A 55 -0.76 -3.17 10.28
N LEU A 56 -1.95 -3.77 10.41
CA LEU A 56 -2.31 -4.70 11.48
C LEU A 56 -2.22 -6.19 11.09
N SER A 57 -1.86 -6.50 9.84
CA SER A 57 -1.73 -7.89 9.38
C SER A 57 -0.30 -8.40 9.57
N PRO A 58 -0.12 -9.65 9.99
CA PRO A 58 1.20 -10.30 10.03
C PRO A 58 1.90 -10.22 8.67
N SER A 59 3.18 -9.86 8.68
CA SER A 59 4.01 -9.80 7.48
C SER A 59 5.17 -10.79 7.57
N VAL A 60 5.37 -11.56 6.50
CA VAL A 60 6.51 -12.49 6.39
C VAL A 60 7.83 -11.74 6.46
N ALA A 61 7.90 -10.53 5.90
CA ALA A 61 9.09 -9.68 5.96
C ALA A 61 9.45 -9.24 7.40
N LEU A 62 8.50 -9.36 8.33
CA LEU A 62 8.61 -8.96 9.73
C LEU A 62 8.55 -10.17 10.68
N ASN A 63 8.91 -11.38 10.22
CA ASN A 63 8.84 -12.60 11.04
C ASN A 63 7.46 -12.82 11.68
N THR A 64 6.40 -12.60 10.89
CA THR A 64 4.98 -12.69 11.30
C THR A 64 4.52 -11.67 12.35
N GLU A 65 5.33 -10.64 12.62
CA GLU A 65 4.88 -9.43 13.30
C GLU A 65 4.09 -8.50 12.36
N VAL A 66 3.42 -7.50 12.94
CA VAL A 66 2.59 -6.54 12.21
C VAL A 66 3.35 -5.21 12.07
N PRO A 67 3.26 -4.53 10.91
CA PRO A 67 3.97 -3.27 10.69
C PRO A 67 3.74 -2.18 11.74
N ASP A 68 2.53 -2.09 12.30
CA ASP A 68 2.16 -1.06 13.29
C ASP A 68 2.89 -1.20 14.64
N LYS A 69 3.49 -2.36 14.92
CA LYS A 69 4.20 -2.63 16.19
C LYS A 69 5.68 -2.25 16.17
N ILE A 70 6.23 -1.86 15.03
CA ILE A 70 7.66 -1.62 14.80
C ILE A 70 7.92 -0.13 14.65
#